data_AF-A0A0M3HTS9-F1
#
_entry.id   AF-A0A0M3HTS9-F1
#
_cell.length_a   1.000
_cell.length_b   1.000
_cell.length_c   1.000
_cell.angle_alpha   90.00
_cell.angle_beta   90.00
_cell.angle_gamma   90.00
#
_symmetry.space_group_name_H-M   'P 1'
#
loop_
_entity.id
_entity.type
_entity.pdbx_description
1 polymer ?
#
loop_
_entity_poly.entity_id
_entity_poly.type
_entity_poly.pdbx_seq_one_letter_code
_entity_poly.pdbx_strand_id
1 'polypeptide(L)'
;MATPPVMRNMLHSYGKRAIAVGLLAGVGTTLGFYFGYVQRRQRKYEEFFKVKENSSRNYDPYERMREICAHGKGYMHTCPKELAKLYEEKGKKIAPLN
;
A
#
# COMPACT_ATOMS: atom_id res chain seq x y z
N MET A 1 14.52 -40.19 -45.77
CA MET A 1 15.46 -40.73 -44.77
C MET A 1 15.45 -39.79 -43.58
N ALA A 2 15.15 -40.28 -42.37
CA ALA A 2 15.16 -39.44 -41.17
C ALA A 2 16.60 -39.07 -40.81
N THR A 3 16.86 -37.78 -40.55
CA THR A 3 18.16 -37.32 -40.06
C THR A 3 18.40 -37.85 -38.64
N PRO A 4 19.59 -38.39 -38.33
CA PRO A 4 19.88 -38.95 -37.01
C PRO A 4 19.82 -37.85 -35.93
N PRO A 5 19.28 -38.14 -34.73
CA PRO A 5 19.19 -37.16 -33.66
C PRO A 5 20.58 -36.78 -33.13
N VAL A 6 20.79 -35.48 -32.87
CA VAL A 6 22.06 -34.96 -32.35
C VAL A 6 22.21 -35.34 -30.87
N MET A 7 23.11 -36.29 -30.58
CA MET A 7 23.31 -36.82 -29.21
C MET A 7 24.38 -36.11 -28.38
N ARG A 8 25.17 -35.19 -28.96
CA ARG A 8 26.24 -34.47 -28.26
C ARG A 8 25.71 -33.20 -27.58
N ASN A 9 26.20 -32.90 -26.37
CA ASN A 9 25.84 -31.71 -25.57
C ASN A 9 24.37 -31.63 -25.09
N MET A 10 23.66 -32.75 -25.04
CA MET A 10 22.23 -32.80 -24.68
C MET A 10 21.94 -32.24 -23.27
N LEU A 11 22.80 -32.54 -22.29
CA LEU A 11 22.65 -32.02 -20.92
C LEU A 11 22.89 -30.50 -20.85
N HIS A 12 23.88 -29.99 -21.59
CA HIS A 12 24.22 -28.57 -21.57
C HIS A 12 23.17 -27.72 -22.27
N SER A 13 22.60 -28.21 -23.38
CA SER A 13 21.50 -27.53 -24.08
C SER A 13 20.20 -27.54 -23.25
N TYR A 14 19.91 -28.64 -22.56
CA TYR A 14 18.80 -28.71 -21.61
C TYR A 14 18.99 -27.75 -20.43
N GLY A 15 20.18 -27.73 -19.81
CA GLY A 15 20.49 -26.84 -18.70
C GLY A 15 20.32 -25.36 -19.04
N LYS A 16 20.79 -24.91 -20.21
CA LYS A 16 20.58 -23.54 -20.68
C LYS A 16 19.10 -23.19 -20.83
N ARG A 17 18.29 -24.11 -21.36
CA ARG A 17 16.83 -23.93 -21.49
C ARG A 17 16.15 -23.87 -20.13
N ALA A 18 16.51 -24.77 -19.21
CA ALA A 18 15.95 -24.81 -17.87
C ALA A 18 16.25 -23.51 -17.09
N ILE A 19 17.47 -22.99 -17.18
CA ILE A 19 17.85 -21.71 -16.56
C ILE A 19 17.02 -20.56 -17.17
N ALA A 20 16.90 -20.50 -18.49
CA ALA A 20 16.12 -19.46 -19.15
C ALA A 20 14.63 -19.51 -18.75
N VAL A 21 14.03 -20.70 -18.71
CA VAL A 21 12.65 -20.89 -18.26
C VAL A 21 12.49 -20.50 -16.79
N GLY A 22 13.41 -20.91 -15.92
CA GLY A 22 13.40 -20.55 -14.50
C GLY A 22 13.48 -19.05 -14.27
N LEU A 23 14.35 -18.35 -15.01
CA LEU A 23 14.48 -16.90 -14.93
C LEU A 23 13.19 -16.20 -15.39
N LEU A 24 12.60 -16.62 -16.51
CA LEU A 24 11.35 -16.05 -17.02
C LEU A 24 10.18 -16.30 -16.05
N ALA A 25 10.10 -17.49 -15.46
CA ALA A 25 9.09 -17.80 -14.45
C ALA A 25 9.28 -16.93 -13.19
N GLY A 26 10.52 -16.73 -12.74
CA GLY A 26 10.84 -15.85 -11.62
C GLY A 26 10.44 -14.40 -11.87
N VAL A 27 10.79 -13.85 -13.04
CA VAL A 27 10.40 -12.48 -13.44
C VAL A 27 8.88 -12.36 -13.58
N GLY A 28 8.22 -13.35 -14.19
CA GLY A 28 6.76 -13.37 -14.34
C GLY A 28 6.03 -13.34 -13.00
N THR A 29 6.47 -14.15 -12.04
CA THR A 29 5.86 -14.20 -10.70
C THR A 29 6.10 -12.91 -9.92
N THR A 30 7.28 -12.31 -9.99
CA THR A 30 7.55 -11.02 -9.34
C THR A 30 6.71 -9.89 -9.92
N LEU A 31 6.60 -9.78 -11.25
CA LEU A 31 5.75 -8.78 -11.88
C LEU A 31 4.28 -9.00 -11.54
N GLY A 32 3.79 -10.23 -11.60
CA GLY A 32 2.42 -10.57 -11.21
C GLY A 32 2.10 -10.16 -9.77
N PHE A 33 3.00 -10.44 -8.83
CA PHE A 33 2.83 -10.02 -7.43
C PHE A 33 2.87 -8.50 -7.27
N TYR A 34 3.79 -7.83 -7.95
CA TYR A 34 3.94 -6.37 -7.88
C TYR A 34 2.67 -5.65 -8.37
N PHE A 35 2.18 -5.97 -9.56
CA PHE A 35 1.00 -5.33 -10.12
C PHE A 35 -0.31 -5.77 -9.45
N GLY A 36 -0.43 -7.06 -9.09
CA GLY A 36 -1.64 -7.60 -8.48
C GLY A 36 -1.85 -7.21 -7.02
N TYR A 37 -0.77 -7.15 -6.23
CA TYR A 37 -0.85 -6.92 -4.79
C TYR A 37 -0.23 -5.58 -4.37
N VAL A 38 1.06 -5.38 -4.66
CA VAL A 38 1.83 -4.26 -4.09
C VAL A 38 1.31 -2.92 -4.58
N GLN A 39 1.17 -2.75 -5.89
CA GLN A 39 0.75 -1.48 -6.48
C GLN A 39 -0.66 -1.09 -6.03
N ARG A 40 -1.59 -2.05 -5.96
CA ARG A 40 -2.96 -1.81 -5.50
C ARG A 40 -2.98 -1.35 -4.04
N ARG A 41 -2.18 -1.99 -3.18
CA ARG A 41 -2.05 -1.60 -1.77
C ARG A 41 -1.47 -0.20 -1.64
N GLN A 42 -0.39 0.09 -2.37
CA GLN A 42 0.24 1.40 -2.36
C GLN A 42 -0.74 2.51 -2.78
N ARG A 43 -1.48 2.32 -3.88
CA ARG A 43 -2.49 3.29 -4.33
C ARG A 43 -3.56 3.57 -3.28
N LYS A 44 -4.02 2.55 -2.56
CA LYS A 44 -5.00 2.74 -1.46
C LYS A 44 -4.45 3.60 -0.33
N TYR A 45 -3.18 3.41 0.06
CA TYR A 45 -2.54 4.25 1.07
C TYR A 45 -2.31 5.66 0.56
N GLU A 46 -1.86 5.81 -0.68
CA GLU A 46 -1.73 7.12 -1.31
C GLU A 46 -3.08 7.84 -1.39
N GLU A 47 -4.16 7.17 -1.77
CA GLU A 47 -5.52 7.73 -1.73
C GLU A 47 -5.93 8.17 -0.32
N PHE A 48 -5.61 7.37 0.69
CA PHE A 48 -5.90 7.67 2.09
C PHE A 48 -5.09 8.87 2.65
N PHE A 49 -3.86 9.09 2.17
CA PHE A 49 -2.94 10.11 2.67
C PHE A 49 -2.62 11.26 1.68
N LYS A 50 -3.25 11.30 0.49
CA LYS A 50 -3.03 12.27 -0.60
C LYS A 50 -3.33 13.74 -0.24
N VAL A 51 -2.47 14.40 0.54
CA VAL A 51 -2.56 15.85 0.77
C VAL A 51 -2.65 16.58 -0.59
N LYS A 52 -3.85 17.07 -0.96
CA LYS A 52 -4.00 17.89 -2.17
C LYS A 52 -3.42 19.26 -1.85
N GLU A 53 -2.44 19.66 -2.66
CA GLU A 53 -1.57 20.85 -2.53
C GLU A 53 -2.28 22.19 -2.32
N ASN A 54 -3.61 22.28 -2.47
CA ASN A 54 -4.36 23.52 -2.21
C ASN A 54 -5.79 23.34 -1.69
N SER A 55 -6.10 22.24 -0.99
CA SER A 55 -7.43 22.10 -0.37
C SER A 55 -7.41 21.11 0.79
N SER A 56 -7.87 21.58 1.94
CA SER A 56 -8.06 20.90 3.23
C SER A 56 -9.02 19.69 3.18
N ARG A 57 -8.78 18.70 2.32
CA ARG A 57 -9.47 17.40 2.32
C ARG A 57 -8.53 16.28 1.89
N ASN A 58 -7.66 15.89 2.82
CA ASN A 58 -7.06 14.57 2.88
C ASN A 58 -6.83 14.18 4.35
N TYR A 59 -7.41 13.06 4.78
CA TYR A 59 -7.47 12.55 6.17
C TYR A 59 -7.30 13.60 7.28
N ASP A 60 -8.39 14.18 7.78
CA ASP A 60 -8.35 14.99 9.00
C ASP A 60 -8.39 14.06 10.23
N PRO A 61 -7.28 13.92 10.99
CA PRO A 61 -7.25 13.06 12.16
C PRO A 61 -8.24 13.52 13.24
N TYR A 62 -8.55 14.81 13.34
CA TYR A 62 -9.44 15.33 14.37
C TYR A 62 -10.91 15.02 14.08
N GLU A 63 -11.32 15.04 12.81
CA GLU A 63 -12.66 14.63 12.39
C GLU A 63 -12.89 13.13 12.64
N ARG A 64 -11.93 12.29 12.25
CA ARG A 64 -12.00 10.84 12.52
C ARG A 64 -12.01 10.51 14.01
N MET A 65 -11.27 11.26 14.82
CA MET A 65 -11.30 11.11 16.29
C MET A 65 -12.68 11.49 16.87
N ARG A 66 -13.33 12.52 16.33
CA ARG A 66 -14.70 12.89 16.74
C ARG A 66 -15.72 11.81 16.36
N GLU A 67 -15.63 11.27 15.15
CA GLU A 67 -16.49 10.15 14.72
C GLU A 67 -16.30 8.91 15.61
N ILE A 68 -15.06 8.51 15.88
CA ILE A 68 -14.75 7.35 16.74
C ILE A 68 -15.31 7.55 18.16
N CYS A 69 -15.20 8.77 18.69
CA CYS A 69 -15.74 9.11 20.01
C CYS A 69 -17.27 9.26 20.04
N ALA A 70 -17.90 9.54 18.90
CA ALA A 70 -19.36 9.54 18.76
C ALA A 70 -19.93 8.11 18.72
N HIS A 71 -19.20 7.14 18.16
CA HIS A 71 -19.63 5.74 18.03
C HIS A 71 -19.55 4.90 19.31
N GLY A 72 -19.09 5.46 20.44
CA GLY A 72 -19.17 4.84 21.77
C GLY A 72 -17.83 4.84 22.50
N LYS A 73 -17.88 5.18 23.80
CA LYS A 73 -16.73 5.39 24.70
C LYS A 73 -15.80 4.17 24.91
N GLY A 74 -16.06 3.04 24.25
CA GLY A 74 -15.25 1.82 24.37
C GLY A 74 -14.01 1.77 23.49
N TYR A 75 -13.94 2.60 22.43
CA TYR A 75 -12.80 2.58 21.50
C TYR A 75 -11.63 3.46 21.94
N MET A 76 -11.87 4.48 22.77
CA MET A 76 -10.82 5.39 23.26
C MET A 76 -11.03 5.68 24.75
N HIS A 77 -10.00 5.39 25.56
CA HIS A 77 -10.00 5.70 26.99
C HIS A 77 -10.02 7.21 27.27
N THR A 78 -9.47 8.01 26.36
CA THR A 78 -9.42 9.48 26.44
C THR A 78 -9.97 10.09 25.15
N CYS A 79 -11.29 10.28 25.08
CA CYS A 79 -11.87 11.02 23.97
C CYS A 79 -11.40 12.49 23.98
N PRO A 80 -11.21 13.14 22.80
CA PRO A 80 -10.40 14.35 22.61
C PRO A 80 -10.98 15.64 23.21
N LYS A 81 -11.96 15.56 24.12
CA LYS A 81 -12.45 16.70 24.92
C LYS A 81 -11.31 17.37 25.70
N GLU A 82 -10.36 16.57 26.18
CA GLU A 82 -9.13 17.03 26.86
C GLU A 82 -8.15 17.70 25.89
N LEU A 83 -7.97 17.11 24.70
CA LEU A 83 -7.04 17.62 23.69
C LEU A 83 -7.54 18.94 23.09
N ALA A 84 -8.83 19.08 22.82
CA ALA A 84 -9.43 20.33 22.34
C ALA A 84 -9.21 21.48 23.35
N LYS A 85 -9.40 21.22 24.65
CA LYS A 85 -9.08 22.19 25.73
C LYS A 85 -7.60 22.58 25.74
N LEU A 86 -6.68 21.61 25.60
CA LEU A 86 -5.24 21.89 25.55
C LEU A 86 -4.80 22.71 24.31
N TYR A 87 -5.56 22.65 23.20
CA TYR A 87 -5.31 23.48 22.01
C TYR A 87 -5.90 24.89 22.14
N GLU A 88 -7.04 25.05 22.82
CA GLU A 88 -7.60 26.35 23.22
C GLU A 88 -6.65 27.09 24.17
N GLU A 89 -6.08 26.38 25.16
CA GLU A 89 -5.06 26.92 26.08
C GLU A 89 -3.76 27.35 25.37
N LYS A 90 -3.44 26.73 24.24
CA LYS A 90 -2.24 27.03 23.43
C LYS A 90 -2.49 28.01 22.28
N GLY A 91 -3.68 28.60 22.18
CA GLY A 91 -3.99 29.69 21.25
C GLY A 91 -3.94 29.34 19.76
N LYS A 92 -3.95 28.05 19.39
CA LYS A 92 -3.96 27.62 17.99
C LYS A 92 -5.40 27.46 17.50
N LYS A 93 -5.81 28.32 16.56
CA LYS A 93 -7.16 28.30 15.97
C LYS A 93 -7.37 27.02 15.16
N ILE A 94 -8.24 26.15 15.66
CA ILE A 94 -8.77 25.00 14.93
C ILE A 94 -9.74 25.57 13.88
N ALA A 95 -9.64 25.12 12.62
CA ALA A 95 -10.55 25.55 11.57
C ALA A 95 -12.01 25.23 11.97
N PRO A 96 -12.97 26.15 11.75
CA PRO A 96 -14.36 25.91 12.11
C PRO A 96 -14.92 24.76 11.29
N LEU A 97 -15.55 23.81 11.98
CA LEU A 97 -16.29 22.72 11.34
C LEU A 97 -17.67 23.25 10.98
N ASN A 98 -17.90 23.42 9.68
CA ASN A 98 -19.25 23.49 9.11
C ASN A 98 -19.65 22.10 8.61
#